data_AF-A0A3E1NQ67-F1
#
_entry.id   AF-A0A3E1NQ67-F1
#
_cell.length_a   1.000
_cell.length_b   1.000
_cell.length_c   1.000
_cell.angle_alpha   90.00
_cell.angle_beta   90.00
_cell.angle_gamma   90.00
#
_symmetry.space_group_name_H-M   'P 1'
#
loop_
_entity.id
_entity.type
_entity.pdbx_description
1 polymer ?
#
loop_
_entity_poly.entity_id
_entity_poly.type
_entity_poly.pdbx_seq_one_letter_code
_entity_poly.pdbx_strand_id
1 'polypeptide(L)'
;MALLFMVGHPLKLLIMKKRLFDYERVRLEIESCKTPGQLSIALQKVNLFAQKYPGSDLSESLLDMVAEGLKKIKQENEKYAIIDG
;
A
#
# COMPACT_ATOMS: atom_id res chain seq x y z
N MET A 1 -33.36 -22.22 -23.67
CA MET A 1 -33.30 -20.98 -22.86
C MET A 1 -32.08 -21.06 -21.95
N ALA A 2 -30.89 -20.72 -22.46
CA ALA A 2 -29.64 -20.87 -21.71
C ALA A 2 -28.62 -19.80 -22.14
N LEU A 3 -28.77 -18.57 -21.64
CA LEU A 3 -27.80 -17.49 -21.88
C LEU A 3 -27.72 -16.52 -20.68
N LEU A 4 -27.38 -17.01 -19.48
CA LEU A 4 -27.16 -16.15 -18.30
C LEU A 4 -25.84 -16.41 -17.54
N PHE A 5 -24.95 -17.27 -18.04
CA PHE A 5 -23.73 -17.65 -17.28
C PHE A 5 -22.42 -16.99 -17.74
N MET A 6 -22.44 -16.10 -18.76
CA MET A 6 -21.20 -15.55 -19.34
C MET A 6 -20.88 -14.11 -18.93
N VAL A 7 -21.61 -13.50 -17.98
CA VAL A 7 -21.38 -12.10 -17.55
C VAL A 7 -20.55 -12.00 -16.26
N GLY A 8 -20.41 -13.09 -15.50
CA GLY A 8 -19.69 -13.08 -14.21
C GLY A 8 -18.14 -13.10 -14.30
N HIS A 9 -17.59 -13.66 -15.39
CA HIS A 9 -16.15 -13.83 -15.57
C HIS A 9 -15.37 -12.52 -15.81
N PRO A 10 -15.79 -11.61 -16.72
CA PRO A 10 -15.03 -10.39 -16.98
C PRO A 10 -15.09 -9.38 -15.82
N LEU A 11 -16.21 -9.31 -15.09
CA LEU A 11 -16.36 -8.39 -13.95
C LEU A 11 -15.41 -8.77 -12.79
N LYS A 12 -15.28 -10.07 -12.51
CA LYS A 12 -14.39 -10.57 -11.45
C LYS A 12 -12.92 -10.31 -11.79
N LEU A 13 -12.53 -10.52 -13.04
CA LEU A 13 -11.21 -10.18 -13.57
C LEU A 13 -10.92 -8.67 -13.49
N LEU A 14 -11.91 -7.83 -13.81
CA LEU A 14 -11.77 -6.37 -13.73
C LEU A 14 -11.56 -5.90 -12.28
N ILE A 15 -12.28 -6.47 -11.32
CA ILE A 15 -12.13 -6.16 -9.89
C ILE A 15 -10.75 -6.60 -9.38
N MET A 16 -10.27 -7.78 -9.78
CA MET A 16 -8.92 -8.27 -9.43
C MET A 16 -7.83 -7.36 -10.00
N LYS A 17 -7.93 -6.96 -11.29
CA LYS A 17 -6.96 -6.04 -11.90
C LYS A 17 -6.98 -4.66 -11.24
N LYS A 18 -8.16 -4.13 -10.92
CA LYS A 18 -8.29 -2.83 -10.25
C LYS A 18 -7.70 -2.85 -8.84
N ARG A 19 -7.90 -3.95 -8.09
CA ARG A 19 -7.29 -4.14 -6.76
C ARG A 19 -5.76 -4.15 -6.85
N LEU A 20 -5.19 -4.89 -7.81
CA LEU A 20 -3.75 -4.96 -7.99
C LEU A 20 -3.16 -3.59 -8.38
N PHE A 21 -3.84 -2.85 -9.26
CA PHE A 21 -3.44 -1.50 -9.65
C PHE A 21 -3.47 -0.52 -8.46
N ASP A 22 -4.54 -0.54 -7.66
CA ASP A 22 -4.62 0.29 -6.45
C ASP A 22 -3.53 -0.08 -5.43
N TYR A 23 -3.18 -1.37 -5.30
CA TYR A 23 -2.06 -1.83 -4.46
C TYR A 23 -0.72 -1.30 -4.95
N GLU A 24 -0.38 -1.47 -6.23
CA GLU A 24 0.89 -0.99 -6.79
C GLU A 24 1.04 0.52 -6.65
N ARG A 25 -0.06 1.26 -6.82
CA ARG A 25 -0.06 2.71 -6.63
C ARG A 25 0.33 3.08 -5.20
N VAL A 26 -0.32 2.47 -4.20
CA VAL A 26 -0.03 2.76 -2.79
C VAL A 26 1.38 2.31 -2.42
N ARG A 27 1.83 1.15 -2.91
CA ARG A 27 3.20 0.65 -2.74
C ARG A 27 4.24 1.65 -3.23
N LEU A 28 4.10 2.15 -4.47
CA LEU A 28 5.01 3.14 -5.04
C LEU A 28 5.04 4.43 -4.23
N GLU A 29 3.89 4.87 -3.72
CA GLU A 29 3.84 6.05 -2.84
C GLU A 29 4.60 5.82 -1.54
N ILE A 30 4.47 4.64 -0.90
CA ILE A 30 5.25 4.27 0.30
C ILE A 30 6.75 4.27 -0.02
N GLU A 31 7.18 3.63 -1.12
CA GLU A 31 8.59 3.57 -1.52
C GLU A 31 9.18 4.95 -1.83
N SER A 32 8.36 5.90 -2.30
CA SER A 32 8.79 7.28 -2.56
C SER A 32 8.90 8.16 -1.31
N CYS A 33 8.41 7.69 -0.15
CA CYS A 33 8.42 8.47 1.09
C CYS A 33 9.85 8.59 1.65
N LYS A 34 10.29 9.83 1.86
CA LYS A 34 11.61 10.15 2.44
C LYS A 34 11.53 10.75 3.83
N THR A 35 10.34 11.13 4.27
CA THR A 35 10.13 11.74 5.60
C THR A 35 9.08 10.96 6.40
N PRO A 36 9.14 11.01 7.75
CA PRO A 36 8.14 10.32 8.57
C PRO A 36 6.73 10.90 8.38
N GLY A 37 6.63 12.19 8.04
CA GLY A 37 5.36 12.84 7.69
C GLY A 37 4.73 12.26 6.41
N GLN A 38 5.53 11.98 5.39
CA GLN A 38 5.05 11.32 4.16
C GLN A 38 4.58 9.88 4.42
N LEU A 39 5.32 9.13 5.24
CA LEU A 39 4.92 7.78 5.65
C LEU A 39 3.63 7.74 6.47
N SER A 40 3.37 8.77 7.29
CA SER A 40 2.09 8.91 8.00
C SER A 40 0.92 9.10 7.01
N ILE A 41 1.12 9.89 5.95
CA ILE A 41 0.13 10.03 4.87
C ILE A 41 -0.05 8.71 4.11
N ALA A 42 1.05 8.00 3.84
CA ALA A 42 1.00 6.70 3.18
C ALA A 42 0.22 5.68 4.04
N LEU A 43 0.42 5.65 5.36
CA LEU A 43 -0.34 4.81 6.29
C LEU A 43 -1.85 5.06 6.20
N GLN A 44 -2.28 6.33 6.12
CA GLN A 44 -3.70 6.65 5.93
C GLN A 44 -4.24 6.08 4.61
N LYS A 45 -3.44 6.13 3.54
CA LYS A 45 -3.82 5.53 2.25
C LYS A 45 -3.89 4.00 2.31
N VAL A 46 -2.99 3.36 3.06
CA VAL A 46 -3.08 1.91 3.33
C VAL A 46 -4.35 1.58 4.09
N ASN A 47 -4.73 2.36 5.10
CA ASN A 47 -6.00 2.17 5.81
C ASN A 47 -7.21 2.33 4.88
N LEU A 48 -7.20 3.33 4.00
CA LEU A 48 -8.23 3.50 2.97
C LEU A 48 -8.27 2.30 2.01
N PHE A 49 -7.12 1.77 1.61
CA PHE A 49 -7.02 0.57 0.77
C PHE A 49 -7.60 -0.65 1.49
N ALA A 50 -7.26 -0.86 2.76
CA ALA A 50 -7.78 -1.96 3.58
C ALA A 50 -9.31 -1.87 3.77
N GLN A 51 -9.85 -0.66 3.97
CA GLN A 51 -11.30 -0.44 4.04
C GLN A 51 -12.00 -0.75 2.70
N LYS A 52 -11.35 -0.41 1.58
CA LYS A 52 -11.87 -0.66 0.23
C LYS A 52 -11.79 -2.13 -0.18
N TYR A 53 -10.79 -2.85 0.32
CA TYR A 53 -10.52 -4.26 0.04
C TYR A 53 -10.31 -5.06 1.34
N PRO A 54 -11.37 -5.26 2.15
CA PRO A 54 -11.26 -5.94 3.42
C PRO A 54 -10.86 -7.40 3.24
N GLY A 55 -10.00 -7.92 4.13
CA GLY A 55 -9.52 -9.30 4.10
C GLY A 55 -8.56 -9.61 2.94
N SER A 56 -7.87 -8.59 2.41
CA SER A 56 -6.87 -8.76 1.37
C SER A 56 -5.48 -8.81 2.00
N ASP A 57 -4.71 -9.88 1.79
CA ASP A 57 -3.31 -10.01 2.26
C ASP A 57 -2.43 -8.83 1.81
N LEU A 58 -2.81 -8.19 0.70
CA LEU A 58 -2.19 -6.99 0.16
C LEU A 58 -2.17 -5.81 1.15
N SER A 59 -3.20 -5.61 1.98
CA SER A 59 -3.19 -4.52 2.95
C SER A 59 -2.18 -4.74 4.07
N GLU A 60 -1.99 -5.99 4.51
CA GLU A 60 -0.97 -6.34 5.51
C GLU A 60 0.43 -6.12 4.94
N SER A 61 0.67 -6.56 3.70
CA SER A 61 1.93 -6.29 2.99
C SER A 61 2.23 -4.78 2.87
N LEU A 62 1.22 -3.94 2.61
CA LEU A 62 1.40 -2.48 2.58
C LEU A 62 1.74 -1.90 3.97
N LEU A 63 1.13 -2.41 5.04
CA LEU A 63 1.44 -1.99 6.41
C LEU A 63 2.87 -2.34 6.80
N ASP A 64 3.36 -3.52 6.44
CA ASP A 64 4.74 -3.94 6.68
C ASP A 64 5.74 -3.04 5.95
N MET A 65 5.44 -2.67 4.69
CA MET A 65 6.28 -1.73 3.93
C MET A 65 6.33 -0.33 4.56
N VAL A 66 5.19 0.15 5.10
CA VAL A 66 5.16 1.41 5.86
C VAL A 66 6.03 1.30 7.12
N ALA A 67 5.91 0.21 7.87
CA ALA A 67 6.71 0.00 9.08
C ALA A 67 8.21 -0.05 8.77
N GLU A 68 8.59 -0.73 7.67
CA GLU A 68 9.98 -0.79 7.22
C GLU A 68 10.51 0.58 6.77
N GLY A 69 9.72 1.33 5.99
CA GLY A 69 10.07 2.68 5.56
C GLY A 69 10.28 3.62 6.76
N LEU A 70 9.41 3.54 7.78
CA LEU A 70 9.56 4.32 9.01
C LEU A 70 10.85 3.97 9.76
N LYS A 71 11.20 2.67 9.83
CA LYS A 71 12.43 2.20 10.46
C LYS A 71 13.68 2.71 9.73
N LYS A 72 13.69 2.67 8.39
CA LYS A 72 14.78 3.19 7.56
C LYS A 72 15.00 4.68 7.79
N ILE A 73 13.94 5.48 7.75
CA ILE A 73 14.02 6.93 7.98
C ILE A 73 14.49 7.25 9.40
N LYS A 74 14.01 6.50 10.40
CA LYS A 74 14.48 6.69 11.78
C LYS A 74 15.98 6.42 11.90
N GLN A 75 16.47 5.33 11.31
CA GLN A 75 17.90 5.01 11.29
C GLN A 75 18.74 6.06 10.55
N GLU A 76 18.26 6.58 9.43
CA GLU A 76 18.98 7.67 8.74
C GLU A 76 19.04 8.94 9.59
N ASN A 77 17.93 9.36 10.22
CA ASN A 77 17.93 10.53 11.11
C ASN A 77 18.86 10.35 12.32
N GLU A 78 18.89 9.17 12.95
CA GLU A 78 19.83 8.87 14.03
C GLU A 78 21.29 8.92 13.55
N LYS A 79 21.57 8.45 12.34
CA LYS A 79 22.91 8.49 11.75
C LYS A 79 23.39 9.93 11.51
N TYR A 80 22.52 10.81 11.03
CA TYR A 80 22.86 12.23 10.81
C TYR A 80 23.06 13.00 12.13
N ALA A 81 22.31 12.65 13.18
CA ALA A 81 22.44 13.30 14.50
C ALA A 81 23.80 13.07 15.19
N ILE A 82 24.55 12.02 14.80
CA ILE A 82 25.85 11.68 15.41
C ILE A 82 27.01 12.47 14.76
N ILE A 83 26.81 13.07 13.58
CA ILE A 83 27.89 13.71 12.82
C ILE A 83 28.03 15.20 13.16
N ASP A 84 27.02 15.81 13.80
CA ASP A 84 27.01 17.23 14.19
C ASP A 84 27.41 17.46 15.67
N GLY A 85 27.91 16.42 16.36
CA GLY A 85 28.31 16.44 17.77
C GLY A 85 29.82 16.43 18.00
#